data_AF-A0A917ZIU4-F1
#
_entry.id   AF-A0A917ZIU4-F1
#
_cell.length_a   1.000
_cell.length_b   1.000
_cell.length_c   1.000
_cell.angle_alpha   90.00
_cell.angle_beta   90.00
_cell.angle_gamma   90.00
#
_symmetry.space_group_name_H-M   'P 1'
#
loop_
_entity.id
_entity.type
_entity.pdbx_description
1 polymer ?
#
loop_
_entity_poly.entity_id
_entity_poly.type
_entity_poly.pdbx_seq_one_letter_code
_entity_poly.pdbx_strand_id
1 'polypeptide(L)'
;MSAPEAIGGGHLRVPGVAGAEIPLRRHRPQPKTVPVLIRREAPADVPAVRAVTAAAFARPRTPVPVEVAVLDALRTCDGWLPSLSMVAVGGDGDAVGHGEVVGHVVCTRAHIDGAPVLGLGPLSVHPDHQRRGVGLALVHSVLGAADARDEPLVALLGSPAYYGRYGFRASTEYGITAPDPAWGEYFQVRPLTAYRPSLVGRFAYAEPFALAD
;
A
#
# COMPACT_ATOMS: atom_id res chain seq x y z
N MET A 1 35.76 -25.09 18.17
CA MET A 1 35.32 -23.69 17.94
C MET A 1 34.60 -23.24 19.20
N SER A 2 35.10 -22.23 19.89
CA SER A 2 34.49 -21.74 21.13
C SER A 2 33.28 -20.85 20.83
N ALA A 3 32.22 -20.98 21.62
CA ALA A 3 31.02 -20.16 21.48
C ALA A 3 31.29 -18.70 21.88
N PRO A 4 30.61 -17.71 21.26
CA PRO A 4 30.75 -16.31 21.62
C PRO A 4 30.16 -16.03 23.01
N GLU A 5 30.86 -15.21 23.80
CA GLU A 5 30.54 -14.91 25.19
C GLU A 5 30.04 -13.45 25.31
N ALA A 6 28.98 -13.24 26.08
CA ALA A 6 28.41 -11.90 26.28
C ALA A 6 29.30 -11.08 27.22
N ILE A 7 29.82 -9.95 26.74
CA ILE A 7 30.51 -8.97 27.56
C ILE A 7 29.47 -7.97 28.09
N GLY A 8 29.47 -7.71 29.40
CA GLY A 8 28.57 -6.73 30.01
C GLY A 8 28.65 -5.38 29.28
N GLY A 9 27.49 -4.80 28.93
CA GLY A 9 27.41 -3.54 28.15
C GLY A 9 26.60 -3.60 26.86
N GLY A 10 25.99 -4.75 26.53
CA GLY A 10 25.11 -4.87 25.35
C GLY A 10 25.87 -4.94 24.03
N HIS A 11 27.07 -5.53 24.03
CA HIS A 11 27.88 -5.77 22.83
C HIS A 11 28.31 -7.25 22.82
N LEU A 12 28.42 -7.86 21.64
CA LEU A 12 28.94 -9.22 21.45
C LEU A 12 30.35 -9.16 20.86
N ARG A 13 31.30 -9.89 21.46
CA ARG A 13 32.66 -10.04 20.91
C ARG A 13 32.69 -11.17 19.89
N VAL A 14 33.27 -10.92 18.72
CA VAL A 14 33.50 -11.96 17.70
C VAL A 14 34.86 -12.63 17.94
N PRO A 15 34.94 -13.95 18.21
CA PRO A 15 36.20 -14.63 18.40
C PRO A 15 37.07 -14.60 17.13
N GLY A 16 38.36 -14.25 17.26
CA GLY A 16 39.33 -14.27 16.16
C GLY A 16 39.43 -12.98 15.33
N VAL A 17 38.60 -11.97 15.60
CA VAL A 17 38.66 -10.66 14.92
C VAL A 17 39.00 -9.57 15.95
N ALA A 18 40.24 -9.07 15.90
CA ALA A 18 40.71 -8.03 16.82
C ALA A 18 39.91 -6.73 16.63
N GLY A 19 39.22 -6.28 17.69
CA GLY A 19 38.49 -5.00 17.70
C GLY A 19 37.06 -5.04 17.13
N ALA A 20 36.52 -6.21 16.75
CA ALA A 20 35.15 -6.31 16.27
C ALA A 20 34.15 -6.50 17.43
N GLU A 21 33.38 -5.45 17.71
CA GLU A 21 32.26 -5.48 18.65
C GLU A 21 30.94 -5.25 17.91
N ILE A 22 29.96 -6.14 18.10
CA ILE A 22 28.62 -5.99 17.53
C ILE A 22 27.72 -5.39 18.62
N PRO A 23 27.19 -4.16 18.46
CA PRO A 23 26.24 -3.60 19.40
C PRO A 23 24.93 -4.41 19.35
N LEU A 24 24.55 -4.99 20.49
CA LEU A 24 23.26 -5.62 20.67
C LEU A 24 22.22 -4.50 20.77
N ARG A 25 21.46 -4.29 19.68
CA ARG A 25 20.34 -3.37 19.70
C ARG A 25 19.35 -3.83 20.76
N ARG A 26 19.09 -2.98 21.76
CA ARG A 26 17.99 -3.19 22.70
C ARG A 26 16.71 -3.37 21.89
N HIS A 27 15.99 -4.46 22.15
CA HIS A 27 14.70 -4.74 21.53
C HIS A 27 13.76 -3.57 21.85
N ARG A 28 13.55 -2.68 20.87
CA ARG A 28 12.53 -1.65 20.96
C ARG A 28 11.20 -2.39 20.89
N PRO A 29 10.25 -2.19 21.83
CA PRO A 29 8.95 -2.83 21.75
C PRO A 29 8.36 -2.52 20.38
N GLN A 30 8.20 -3.56 19.55
CA GLN A 30 7.56 -3.46 18.26
C GLN A 30 6.11 -2.99 18.52
N PRO A 31 5.57 -2.05 17.73
CA PRO A 31 4.13 -1.81 17.77
C PRO A 31 3.42 -3.15 17.58
N LYS A 32 2.30 -3.39 18.29
CA LYS A 32 1.54 -4.64 18.21
C LYS A 32 1.07 -4.88 16.77
N THR A 33 1.88 -5.54 15.97
CA THR A 33 1.54 -6.01 14.64
C THR A 33 0.51 -7.11 14.79
N VAL A 34 -0.59 -6.99 14.05
CA VAL A 34 -1.56 -8.08 13.95
C VAL A 34 -1.08 -9.02 12.88
N PRO A 35 -1.07 -10.33 13.12
CA PRO A 35 -0.93 -11.27 12.02
C PRO A 35 -2.11 -11.08 11.06
N VAL A 36 -1.80 -10.86 9.78
CA VAL A 36 -2.78 -10.82 8.69
C VAL A 36 -2.27 -11.68 7.55
N LEU A 37 -3.20 -12.34 6.86
CA LEU A 37 -2.95 -12.96 5.56
C LEU A 37 -3.29 -11.96 4.47
N ILE A 38 -2.31 -11.62 3.63
CA ILE A 38 -2.56 -10.86 2.40
C ILE A 38 -2.76 -11.82 1.25
N ARG A 39 -3.88 -11.66 0.53
CA ARG A 39 -4.20 -12.45 -0.67
C ARG A 39 -4.99 -11.62 -1.67
N ARG A 40 -5.12 -12.13 -2.91
CA ARG A 40 -6.02 -11.54 -3.90
C ARG A 40 -7.47 -11.53 -3.39
N GLU A 41 -8.21 -10.49 -3.74
CA GLU A 41 -9.66 -10.42 -3.57
C GLU A 41 -10.32 -11.54 -4.39
N ALA A 42 -11.24 -12.27 -3.77
CA ALA A 42 -12.15 -13.19 -4.44
C ALA A 42 -13.54 -12.55 -4.55
N PRO A 43 -14.40 -12.97 -5.50
CA PRO A 43 -15.76 -12.44 -5.63
C PRO A 43 -16.59 -12.50 -4.33
N ALA A 44 -16.35 -13.51 -3.49
CA ALA A 44 -17.02 -13.65 -2.19
C ALA A 44 -16.61 -12.58 -1.16
N ASP A 45 -15.48 -11.91 -1.34
CA ASP A 45 -15.00 -10.86 -0.43
C ASP A 45 -15.67 -9.51 -0.68
N VAL A 46 -16.31 -9.31 -1.84
CA VAL A 46 -16.84 -8.00 -2.27
C VAL A 46 -17.72 -7.34 -1.19
N PRO A 47 -18.67 -8.04 -0.52
CA PRO A 47 -19.44 -7.43 0.56
C PRO A 47 -18.58 -6.96 1.74
N ALA A 48 -17.58 -7.76 2.13
CA ALA A 48 -16.69 -7.43 3.24
C ALA A 48 -15.73 -6.28 2.89
N VAL A 49 -15.22 -6.24 1.65
CA VAL A 49 -14.41 -5.13 1.14
C VAL A 49 -15.22 -3.83 1.16
N ARG A 50 -16.46 -3.84 0.68
CA ARG A 50 -17.35 -2.67 0.74
C ARG A 50 -17.54 -2.19 2.17
N ALA A 51 -17.76 -3.11 3.11
CA ALA A 51 -17.93 -2.77 4.53
C ALA A 51 -16.67 -2.12 5.12
N VAL A 52 -15.48 -2.68 4.84
CA VAL A 52 -14.20 -2.11 5.28
C VAL A 52 -13.93 -0.74 4.64
N THR A 53 -14.22 -0.56 3.35
CA THR A 53 -14.11 0.74 2.68
C THR A 53 -15.06 1.75 3.30
N ALA A 54 -16.32 1.38 3.54
CA ALA A 54 -17.28 2.26 4.21
C ALA A 54 -16.81 2.67 5.61
N ALA A 55 -16.30 1.72 6.40
CA ALA A 55 -15.79 1.99 7.74
C ALA A 55 -14.53 2.88 7.73
N ALA A 56 -13.61 2.64 6.78
CA ALA A 56 -12.35 3.39 6.67
C ALA A 56 -12.55 4.85 6.24
N PHE A 57 -13.57 5.12 5.41
CA PHE A 57 -13.88 6.45 4.87
C PHE A 57 -15.11 7.11 5.52
N ALA A 58 -15.63 6.54 6.61
CA ALA A 58 -16.79 7.07 7.31
C ALA A 58 -16.57 8.53 7.74
N ARG A 59 -17.51 9.41 7.40
CA ARG A 59 -17.53 10.82 7.81
C ARG A 59 -18.82 11.10 8.57
N PRO A 60 -18.82 12.03 9.55
CA PRO A 60 -20.04 12.46 10.21
C PRO A 60 -21.09 12.90 9.17
N ARG A 61 -22.30 12.35 9.24
CA ARG A 61 -23.45 12.68 8.36
C ARG A 61 -23.34 12.23 6.89
N THR A 62 -22.36 11.39 6.52
CA THR A 62 -22.31 10.75 5.20
C THR A 62 -22.73 9.28 5.33
N PRO A 63 -23.91 8.88 4.82
CA PRO A 63 -24.41 7.50 4.99
C PRO A 63 -23.53 6.44 4.34
N VAL A 64 -23.01 6.72 3.15
CA VAL A 64 -22.09 5.84 2.41
C VAL A 64 -21.00 6.72 1.78
N PRO A 65 -19.72 6.48 2.09
CA PRO A 65 -18.62 7.22 1.46
C PRO A 65 -18.58 6.98 -0.06
N VAL A 66 -18.22 8.02 -0.83
CA VAL A 66 -18.13 7.96 -2.30
C VAL A 66 -17.15 6.89 -2.77
N GLU A 67 -16.13 6.59 -1.96
CA GLU A 67 -15.11 5.58 -2.21
C GLU A 67 -15.71 4.17 -2.37
N VAL A 68 -16.86 3.88 -1.73
CA VAL A 68 -17.57 2.60 -1.95
C VAL A 68 -18.15 2.55 -3.36
N ALA A 69 -18.80 3.62 -3.82
CA ALA A 69 -19.39 3.70 -5.16
C ALA A 69 -18.32 3.71 -6.25
N VAL A 70 -17.22 4.44 -6.05
CA VAL A 70 -16.05 4.42 -6.93
C VAL A 70 -15.49 3.00 -7.03
N LEU A 71 -15.29 2.32 -5.90
CA LEU A 71 -14.76 0.96 -5.90
C LEU A 71 -15.69 -0.04 -6.61
N ASP A 72 -17.01 0.11 -6.47
CA ASP A 72 -17.97 -0.70 -7.23
C ASP A 72 -17.88 -0.45 -8.73
N ALA A 73 -17.83 0.81 -9.16
CA ALA A 73 -17.70 1.19 -10.56
C ALA A 73 -16.34 0.75 -11.14
N LEU A 74 -15.26 0.80 -10.36
CA LEU A 74 -13.96 0.27 -10.74
C LEU A 74 -13.99 -1.23 -11.03
N ARG A 75 -14.79 -2.03 -10.30
CA ARG A 75 -14.90 -3.48 -10.55
C ARG A 75 -15.51 -3.83 -11.91
N THR A 76 -16.28 -2.92 -12.48
CA THR A 76 -17.00 -3.14 -13.74
C THR A 76 -16.38 -2.40 -14.92
N CYS A 77 -15.34 -1.58 -14.71
CA CYS A 77 -14.70 -0.83 -15.79
C CYS A 77 -13.56 -1.63 -16.45
N ASP A 78 -13.17 -1.24 -17.66
CA ASP A 78 -12.08 -1.87 -18.41
C ASP A 78 -10.72 -1.78 -17.69
N GLY A 79 -10.59 -0.85 -16.74
CA GLY A 79 -9.40 -0.69 -15.93
C GLY A 79 -9.27 -1.65 -14.76
N TRP A 80 -10.26 -2.51 -14.52
CA TRP A 80 -10.22 -3.49 -13.43
C TRP A 80 -9.13 -4.54 -13.64
N LEU A 81 -8.26 -4.70 -12.65
CA LEU A 81 -7.18 -5.69 -12.67
C LEU A 81 -7.34 -6.63 -11.45
N PRO A 82 -8.09 -7.75 -11.56
CA PRO A 82 -8.36 -8.65 -10.43
C PRO A 82 -7.09 -9.13 -9.72
N SER A 83 -5.99 -9.30 -10.47
CA SER A 83 -4.70 -9.71 -9.93
C SER A 83 -4.02 -8.69 -9.02
N LEU A 84 -4.48 -7.44 -9.03
CA LEU A 84 -3.97 -6.31 -8.25
C LEU A 84 -5.00 -5.73 -7.28
N SER A 85 -6.09 -6.47 -7.03
CA SER A 85 -6.99 -6.22 -5.90
C SER A 85 -6.64 -7.19 -4.77
N MET A 86 -6.29 -6.66 -3.60
CA MET A 86 -5.77 -7.43 -2.48
C MET A 86 -6.58 -7.16 -1.22
N VAL A 87 -6.85 -8.21 -0.45
CA VAL A 87 -7.47 -8.14 0.87
C VAL A 87 -6.47 -8.53 1.96
N ALA A 88 -6.62 -7.92 3.12
CA ALA A 88 -5.99 -8.36 4.35
C ALA A 88 -7.03 -9.10 5.18
N VAL A 89 -6.77 -10.35 5.51
CA VAL A 89 -7.61 -11.18 6.37
C VAL A 89 -6.96 -11.30 7.75
N GLY A 90 -7.71 -11.07 8.83
CA GLY A 90 -7.19 -11.21 10.19
C GLY A 90 -6.72 -12.65 10.46
N GLY A 91 -5.51 -12.80 10.99
CA GLY A 91 -4.90 -14.10 11.29
C GLY A 91 -5.18 -14.61 12.70
N ASP A 92 -4.58 -15.75 13.05
CA ASP A 92 -4.63 -16.31 14.41
C ASP A 92 -4.08 -15.31 15.43
N GLY A 93 -4.82 -15.07 16.52
CA GLY A 93 -4.44 -14.08 17.54
C GLY A 93 -4.97 -12.66 17.30
N ASP A 94 -5.71 -12.42 16.22
CA ASP A 94 -6.55 -11.22 16.10
C ASP A 94 -7.92 -11.44 16.76
N ALA A 95 -8.04 -11.07 18.03
CA ALA A 95 -9.26 -11.27 18.81
C ALA A 95 -10.51 -10.52 18.27
N VAL A 96 -10.33 -9.58 17.34
CA VAL A 96 -11.39 -8.70 16.82
C VAL A 96 -11.79 -9.04 15.38
N GLY A 97 -10.91 -9.62 14.56
CA GLY A 97 -11.14 -9.80 13.12
C GLY A 97 -10.58 -11.10 12.53
N HIS A 98 -10.37 -12.13 13.35
CA HIS A 98 -9.88 -13.42 12.88
C HIS A 98 -10.77 -14.01 11.76
N GLY A 99 -10.16 -14.32 10.61
CA GLY A 99 -10.84 -14.85 9.43
C GLY A 99 -11.63 -13.81 8.63
N GLU A 100 -11.74 -12.57 9.10
CA GLU A 100 -12.49 -11.50 8.45
C GLU A 100 -11.58 -10.64 7.58
N VAL A 101 -12.14 -10.05 6.52
CA VAL A 101 -11.45 -9.01 5.75
C VAL A 101 -11.38 -7.75 6.62
N VAL A 102 -10.18 -7.31 6.95
CA VAL A 102 -9.89 -6.14 7.79
C VAL A 102 -9.22 -5.00 7.01
N GLY A 103 -8.90 -5.23 5.74
CA GLY A 103 -8.29 -4.25 4.87
C GLY A 103 -8.38 -4.63 3.40
N HIS A 104 -8.29 -3.65 2.53
CA HIS A 104 -8.32 -3.80 1.08
C HIS A 104 -7.44 -2.74 0.42
N VAL A 105 -6.79 -3.10 -0.69
CA VAL A 105 -6.14 -2.17 -1.60
C VAL A 105 -6.34 -2.65 -3.02
N VAL A 106 -6.46 -1.72 -3.95
CA VAL A 106 -6.50 -2.06 -5.37
C VAL A 106 -5.63 -1.13 -6.21
N CYS A 107 -5.02 -1.68 -7.25
CA CYS A 107 -4.53 -0.92 -8.38
C CYS A 107 -5.38 -1.19 -9.63
N THR A 108 -5.67 -0.13 -10.38
CA THR A 108 -6.40 -0.19 -11.65
C THR A 108 -5.56 0.38 -12.78
N ARG A 109 -5.88 0.03 -14.02
CA ARG A 109 -5.21 0.59 -15.19
C ARG A 109 -5.37 2.11 -15.20
N ALA A 110 -4.26 2.79 -15.42
CA ALA A 110 -4.17 4.21 -15.66
C ALA A 110 -3.22 4.45 -16.83
N HIS A 111 -3.06 5.70 -17.26
CA HIS A 111 -2.23 6.04 -18.41
C HIS A 111 -1.40 7.30 -18.17
N ILE A 112 -0.21 7.35 -18.78
CA ILE A 112 0.58 8.58 -18.95
C ILE A 112 0.69 8.81 -20.46
N ASP A 113 0.02 9.84 -20.98
CA ASP A 113 -0.08 10.12 -22.42
C ASP A 113 -0.41 8.87 -23.27
N GLY A 114 -1.34 8.03 -22.75
CA GLY A 114 -1.78 6.78 -23.39
C GLY A 114 -0.90 5.55 -23.11
N ALA A 115 0.30 5.71 -22.53
CA ALA A 115 1.13 4.59 -22.12
C ALA A 115 0.59 3.94 -20.82
N PRO A 116 0.44 2.61 -20.75
CA PRO A 116 -0.19 1.93 -19.63
C PRO A 116 0.66 2.01 -18.35
N VAL A 117 0.02 2.39 -17.25
CA VAL A 117 0.56 2.41 -15.88
C VAL A 117 -0.53 2.00 -14.88
N LEU A 118 -0.29 2.18 -13.58
CA LEU A 118 -1.25 1.88 -12.52
C LEU A 118 -1.61 3.10 -11.68
N GLY A 119 -2.89 3.20 -11.30
CA GLY A 119 -3.35 4.04 -10.20
C GLY A 119 -3.70 3.18 -8.99
N LEU A 120 -3.21 3.54 -7.80
CA LEU A 120 -3.51 2.86 -6.54
C LEU A 120 -4.62 3.62 -5.80
N GLY A 121 -5.70 2.92 -5.47
CA GLY A 121 -6.78 3.45 -4.67
C GLY A 121 -8.13 2.77 -4.95
N PRO A 122 -9.04 2.73 -3.96
CA PRO A 122 -8.81 3.11 -2.57
C PRO A 122 -7.88 2.14 -1.82
N LEU A 123 -7.24 2.63 -0.75
CA LEU A 123 -6.63 1.83 0.31
C LEU A 123 -7.52 1.97 1.55
N SER A 124 -8.08 0.85 2.01
CA SER A 124 -9.00 0.81 3.15
C SER A 124 -8.46 -0.12 4.23
N VAL A 125 -8.48 0.33 5.47
CA VAL A 125 -8.19 -0.49 6.65
C VAL A 125 -9.25 -0.20 7.70
N HIS A 126 -9.87 -1.25 8.22
CA HIS A 126 -10.88 -1.14 9.26
C HIS A 126 -10.33 -0.31 10.44
N PRO A 127 -11.08 0.63 11.02
CA PRO A 127 -10.58 1.53 12.07
C PRO A 127 -9.85 0.82 13.23
N ASP A 128 -10.36 -0.33 13.68
CA ASP A 128 -9.76 -1.13 14.77
C ASP A 128 -8.44 -1.83 14.38
N HIS A 129 -8.10 -1.82 13.09
CA HIS A 129 -6.91 -2.42 12.50
C HIS A 129 -5.92 -1.38 11.96
N GLN A 130 -6.26 -0.10 12.03
CA GLN A 130 -5.38 0.99 11.63
C GLN A 130 -4.19 1.14 12.59
N ARG A 131 -3.08 1.68 12.08
CA ARG A 131 -1.82 1.86 12.82
C ARG A 131 -1.21 0.57 13.41
N ARG A 132 -1.69 -0.61 12.99
CA ARG A 132 -1.17 -1.95 13.38
C ARG A 132 -0.42 -2.67 12.24
N GLY A 133 -0.01 -1.94 11.20
CA GLY A 133 0.78 -2.46 10.08
C GLY A 133 0.00 -3.02 8.89
N VAL A 134 -1.33 -3.12 8.96
CA VAL A 134 -2.17 -3.71 7.88
C VAL A 134 -2.03 -2.95 6.56
N GLY A 135 -2.19 -1.62 6.57
CA GLY A 135 -2.02 -0.82 5.35
C GLY A 135 -0.61 -0.89 4.75
N LEU A 136 0.41 -1.07 5.60
CA LEU A 136 1.79 -1.27 5.17
C LEU A 136 1.94 -2.60 4.40
N ALA A 137 1.39 -3.68 4.97
CA ALA A 137 1.40 -5.00 4.34
C ALA A 137 0.64 -5.01 3.00
N LEU A 138 -0.53 -4.36 2.94
CA LEU A 138 -1.32 -4.23 1.72
C LEU A 138 -0.56 -3.50 0.61
N VAL A 139 -0.02 -2.31 0.89
CA VAL A 139 0.70 -1.51 -0.11
C VAL A 139 1.95 -2.26 -0.61
N HIS A 140 2.74 -2.88 0.27
CA HIS A 140 3.88 -3.68 -0.19
C HIS A 140 3.47 -4.86 -1.07
N SER A 141 2.37 -5.54 -0.72
CA SER A 141 1.91 -6.71 -1.47
C SER A 141 1.41 -6.34 -2.86
N VAL A 142 0.64 -5.25 -3.00
CA VAL A 142 0.17 -4.81 -4.32
C VAL A 142 1.32 -4.25 -5.18
N LEU A 143 2.29 -3.56 -4.57
CA LEU A 143 3.49 -3.10 -5.28
C LEU A 143 4.35 -4.26 -5.77
N GLY A 144 4.55 -5.30 -4.96
CA GLY A 144 5.27 -6.50 -5.38
C GLY A 144 4.55 -7.25 -6.49
N ALA A 145 3.22 -7.34 -6.42
CA ALA A 145 2.40 -7.94 -7.46
C ALA A 145 2.42 -7.14 -8.78
N ALA A 146 2.48 -5.81 -8.71
CA ALA A 146 2.63 -4.94 -9.87
C ALA A 146 4.02 -5.08 -10.51
N ASP A 147 5.07 -5.08 -9.70
CA ASP A 147 6.46 -5.22 -10.18
C ASP A 147 6.69 -6.57 -10.85
N ALA A 148 6.14 -7.66 -10.28
CA ALA A 148 6.18 -8.99 -10.86
C ALA A 148 5.41 -9.15 -12.19
N ARG A 149 4.70 -8.09 -12.62
CA ARG A 149 3.96 -8.04 -13.89
C ARG A 149 4.59 -7.04 -14.88
N ASP A 150 5.80 -6.58 -14.59
CA ASP A 150 6.51 -5.58 -15.40
C ASP A 150 5.73 -4.27 -15.57
N GLU A 151 4.83 -3.95 -14.63
CA GLU A 151 4.17 -2.64 -14.62
C GLU A 151 5.24 -1.59 -14.32
N PRO A 152 5.31 -0.48 -15.07
CA PRO A 152 6.45 0.44 -14.96
C PRO A 152 6.35 1.36 -13.75
N LEU A 153 5.13 1.71 -13.31
CA LEU A 153 4.91 2.76 -12.33
C LEU A 153 3.54 2.63 -11.66
N VAL A 154 3.49 2.97 -10.37
CA VAL A 154 2.23 3.14 -9.62
C VAL A 154 2.10 4.59 -9.18
N ALA A 155 0.97 5.22 -9.46
CA ALA A 155 0.63 6.56 -8.99
C ALA A 155 -0.52 6.54 -7.98
N LEU A 156 -0.60 7.56 -7.13
CA LEU A 156 -1.71 7.75 -6.19
C LEU A 156 -1.87 9.22 -5.82
N LEU A 157 -3.02 9.54 -5.23
CA LEU A 157 -3.27 10.79 -4.51
C LEU A 157 -3.34 10.48 -3.01
N GLY A 158 -2.49 11.11 -2.20
CA GLY A 158 -2.49 10.87 -0.76
C GLY A 158 -1.37 11.58 0.01
N SER A 159 -1.32 11.37 1.33
CA SER A 159 -0.36 12.03 2.22
C SER A 159 1.11 11.64 1.90
N PRO A 160 2.01 12.60 1.60
CA PRO A 160 3.44 12.34 1.40
C PRO A 160 4.11 11.72 2.62
N ALA A 161 3.72 12.13 3.83
CA ALA A 161 4.23 11.56 5.08
C ALA A 161 3.88 10.07 5.23
N TYR A 162 2.71 9.65 4.73
CA TYR A 162 2.32 8.24 4.74
C TYR A 162 2.96 7.46 3.60
N TYR A 163 2.91 7.97 2.37
CA TYR A 163 3.31 7.20 1.18
C TYR A 163 4.81 7.27 0.88
N GLY A 164 5.51 8.31 1.33
CA GLY A 164 6.97 8.45 1.16
C GLY A 164 7.77 7.29 1.77
N ARG A 165 7.25 6.65 2.81
CA ARG A 165 7.88 5.47 3.44
C ARG A 165 7.93 4.24 2.54
N TYR A 166 7.13 4.19 1.47
CA TYR A 166 7.16 3.12 0.47
C TYR A 166 7.97 3.51 -0.78
N GLY A 167 8.60 4.68 -0.80
CA GLY A 167 9.34 5.18 -1.96
C GLY A 167 8.46 5.90 -2.99
N PHE A 168 7.23 6.30 -2.62
CA PHE A 168 6.49 7.29 -3.40
C PHE A 168 7.14 8.66 -3.26
N ARG A 169 7.11 9.43 -4.34
CA ARG A 169 7.69 10.76 -4.49
C ARG A 169 6.76 11.64 -5.31
N ALA A 170 6.91 12.96 -5.26
CA ALA A 170 6.04 13.84 -6.02
C ALA A 170 6.15 13.53 -7.52
N SER A 171 5.02 13.48 -8.23
CA SER A 171 5.01 13.10 -9.66
C SER A 171 5.85 14.03 -10.54
N THR A 172 5.96 15.30 -10.12
CA THR A 172 6.72 16.35 -10.81
C THR A 172 8.22 16.06 -10.87
N GLU A 173 8.77 15.31 -9.91
CA GLU A 173 10.17 14.85 -9.93
C GLU A 173 10.45 13.92 -11.12
N TYR A 174 9.41 13.34 -11.73
CA TYR A 174 9.49 12.39 -12.84
C TYR A 174 8.92 12.95 -14.15
N GLY A 175 8.63 14.26 -14.22
CA GLY A 175 8.00 14.85 -15.41
C GLY A 175 6.56 14.36 -15.66
N ILE A 176 5.89 13.86 -14.62
CA ILE A 176 4.51 13.37 -14.70
C ILE A 176 3.57 14.44 -14.15
N THR A 177 2.67 14.92 -15.00
CA THR A 177 1.67 15.94 -14.67
C THR A 177 0.44 15.26 -14.07
N ALA A 178 0.02 15.71 -12.89
CA ALA A 178 -1.19 15.26 -12.24
C ALA A 178 -2.46 15.60 -13.08
N PRO A 179 -3.55 14.84 -12.93
CA PRO A 179 -4.86 15.22 -13.46
C PRO A 179 -5.27 16.64 -13.05
N ASP A 180 -5.12 16.96 -11.76
CA ASP A 180 -5.36 18.27 -11.19
C ASP A 180 -4.04 18.88 -10.66
N PRO A 181 -3.59 20.04 -11.18
CA PRO A 181 -2.43 20.76 -10.69
C PRO A 181 -2.49 21.12 -9.19
N ALA A 182 -3.68 21.32 -8.63
CA ALA A 182 -3.87 21.69 -7.23
C ALA A 182 -3.44 20.57 -6.26
N TRP A 183 -3.32 19.32 -6.73
CA TRP A 183 -2.87 18.21 -5.90
C TRP A 183 -1.40 18.32 -5.49
N GLY A 184 -0.57 19.05 -6.25
CA GLY A 184 0.83 19.31 -5.90
C GLY A 184 1.61 18.06 -5.48
N GLU A 185 2.27 18.12 -4.33
CA GLU A 185 3.06 16.99 -3.78
C GLU A 185 2.24 15.78 -3.34
N TYR A 186 0.92 15.91 -3.19
CA TYR A 186 0.05 14.81 -2.78
C TYR A 186 -0.17 13.81 -3.90
N PHE A 187 -0.06 14.24 -5.16
CA PHE A 187 -0.02 13.33 -6.29
C PHE A 187 1.39 12.78 -6.45
N GLN A 188 1.52 11.48 -6.17
CA GLN A 188 2.80 10.84 -6.02
C GLN A 188 2.91 9.63 -6.94
N VAL A 189 4.14 9.31 -7.32
CA VAL A 189 4.47 8.13 -8.12
C VAL A 189 5.56 7.31 -7.44
N ARG A 190 5.55 6.01 -7.72
CA ARG A 190 6.59 5.07 -7.37
C ARG A 190 7.00 4.30 -8.63
N PRO A 191 8.17 4.59 -9.21
CA PRO A 191 8.77 3.76 -10.24
C PRO A 191 8.95 2.31 -9.77
N LEU A 192 8.70 1.37 -10.68
CA LEU A 192 8.96 -0.06 -10.51
C LEU A 192 10.14 -0.48 -11.39
N THR A 193 10.50 -1.77 -11.37
CA THR A 193 11.69 -2.29 -12.07
C THR A 193 11.64 -2.03 -13.57
N ALA A 194 10.46 -2.09 -14.19
CA ALA A 194 10.26 -1.85 -15.61
C ALA A 194 10.19 -0.34 -16.00
N TYR A 195 10.29 0.58 -15.04
CA TYR A 195 10.23 2.02 -15.30
C TYR A 195 11.32 2.49 -16.27
N ARG A 196 10.98 3.44 -17.15
CA ARG A 196 11.95 4.15 -17.99
C ARG A 196 11.76 5.66 -17.78
N PRO A 197 12.84 6.45 -17.62
CA PRO A 197 12.76 7.90 -17.48
C PRO A 197 12.08 8.65 -18.63
N SER A 198 11.92 8.01 -19.79
CA SER A 198 11.16 8.55 -20.92
C SER A 198 9.64 8.53 -20.71
N LEU A 199 9.15 7.83 -19.68
CA LEU A 199 7.73 7.80 -19.32
C LEU A 199 7.37 9.06 -18.54
N VAL A 200 7.03 10.10 -19.30
CA VAL A 200 6.66 11.45 -18.85
C VAL A 200 5.36 11.85 -19.53
N GLY A 201 4.63 12.83 -18.99
CA GLY A 201 3.37 13.29 -19.61
C GLY A 201 2.23 13.49 -18.61
N ARG A 202 0.99 13.61 -19.11
CA ARG A 202 -0.20 13.77 -18.28
C ARG A 202 -0.72 12.41 -17.83
N PHE A 203 -0.91 12.27 -16.52
CA PHE A 203 -1.53 11.09 -15.95
C PHE A 203 -3.06 11.15 -16.07
N ALA A 204 -3.68 10.01 -16.36
CA ALA A 204 -5.12 9.80 -16.36
C ALA A 204 -5.47 8.53 -15.58
N TYR A 205 -6.32 8.66 -14.56
CA TYR A 205 -6.88 7.53 -13.83
C TYR A 205 -7.87 6.73 -14.69
N ALA A 206 -8.29 5.57 -14.19
CA ALA A 206 -9.48 4.89 -14.71
C ALA A 206 -10.70 5.81 -14.58
N GLU A 207 -11.61 5.72 -15.55
CA GLU A 207 -12.78 6.62 -15.66
C GLU A 207 -13.59 6.77 -14.36
N PRO A 208 -13.85 5.71 -13.56
CA PRO A 208 -14.66 5.86 -12.35
C PRO A 208 -14.08 6.78 -11.27
N PHE A 209 -12.80 7.14 -11.33
CA PHE A 209 -12.24 8.14 -10.43
C PHE A 209 -12.76 9.56 -10.70
N ALA A 210 -13.28 9.84 -11.91
CA ALA A 210 -13.94 11.10 -12.22
C ALA A 210 -15.31 11.25 -11.52
N LEU A 211 -15.84 10.18 -10.92
CA LEU A 211 -17.08 10.23 -10.12
C LEU A 211 -16.87 10.78 -8.70
N ALA A 212 -15.62 11.00 -8.29
CA ALA A 212 -15.26 11.42 -6.93
C ALA A 212 -15.11 12.95 -6.77
N ASP A 213 -15.28 13.72 -7.84
CA ASP A 213 -15.15 15.18 -7.90
C ASP A 213 -16.47 15.92 -7.58
#